data_AF-A0A1E7J9Z4-F1
#
_entry.id   AF-A0A1E7J9Z4-F1
#
_cell.length_a   1.000
_cell.length_b   1.000
_cell.length_c   1.000
_cell.angle_alpha   90.00
_cell.angle_beta   90.00
_cell.angle_gamma   90.00
#
_symmetry.space_group_name_H-M   'P 1'
#
loop_
_entity.id
_entity.type
_entity.pdbx_description
1 polymer ?
#
loop_
_entity_poly.entity_id
_entity_poly.type
_entity_poly.pdbx_seq_one_letter_code
_entity_poly.pdbx_strand_id
1 'polypeptide(L)'
;MKKFILITSDENVLVDCVSIIIVPENALNEAGYIKMFTVKDAANAKHEYHAMAQMAYYQFQDEELEIQEVGSAITITCGEEKIELGDGMVICRDRDGEFHVLSHRVQNRKKILEAAYRYCTRWVRLDI
;
A
#
# COMPACT_ATOMS: atom_id res chain seq x y z
N MET A 1 15.96 -1.90 -17.47
CA MET A 1 15.82 -0.89 -16.39
C MET A 1 15.55 -1.64 -15.09
N LYS A 2 16.26 -1.32 -13.98
CA LYS A 2 16.00 -1.97 -12.69
C LYS A 2 14.69 -1.42 -12.13
N LYS A 3 13.66 -2.27 -12.01
CA LYS A 3 12.44 -1.93 -11.27
C LYS A 3 12.77 -2.04 -9.77
N PHE A 4 12.55 -0.97 -9.03
CA PHE A 4 12.68 -0.94 -7.58
C PHE A 4 11.55 -0.09 -7.00
N ILE A 5 11.17 -0.38 -5.77
CA ILE A 5 10.21 0.42 -5.01
C ILE A 5 10.85 0.69 -3.64
N LEU A 6 11.06 1.95 -3.32
CA LEU A 6 11.68 2.36 -2.05
C LEU A 6 10.75 3.31 -1.31
N ILE A 7 10.49 3.01 -0.05
CA ILE A 7 9.72 3.85 0.86
C ILE A 7 10.69 4.56 1.81
N THR A 8 10.62 5.88 1.87
CA THR A 8 11.43 6.71 2.76
C THR A 8 10.59 7.72 3.54
N SER A 9 11.10 8.15 4.69
CA SER A 9 10.52 9.19 5.56
C SER A 9 11.66 9.90 6.26
N ASP A 10 11.67 11.23 6.24
CA ASP A 10 12.75 12.08 6.80
C ASP A 10 14.16 11.58 6.43
N GLU A 11 14.36 11.26 5.16
CA GLU A 11 15.61 10.72 4.58
C GLU A 11 16.03 9.32 5.07
N ASN A 12 15.26 8.69 5.95
CA ASN A 12 15.46 7.30 6.35
C ASN A 12 14.71 6.35 5.43
N VAL A 13 15.37 5.26 5.04
CA VAL A 13 14.72 4.15 4.36
C VAL A 13 13.84 3.42 5.35
N LEU A 14 12.54 3.35 5.07
CA LEU A 14 11.60 2.54 5.83
C LEU A 14 11.57 1.11 5.29
N VAL A 15 11.36 0.94 3.99
CA VAL A 15 11.19 -0.38 3.36
C VAL A 15 11.66 -0.37 1.89
N ASP A 16 12.40 -1.39 1.46
CA ASP A 16 12.65 -1.72 0.03
C ASP A 16 11.69 -2.85 -0.37
N CYS A 17 10.75 -2.55 -1.27
CA CYS A 17 9.60 -3.42 -1.52
C CYS A 17 9.49 -3.93 -2.96
N VAL A 18 8.80 -5.07 -3.09
CA VAL A 18 8.50 -5.70 -4.38
C VAL A 18 7.12 -5.35 -4.89
N SER A 19 6.16 -5.14 -3.99
CA SER A 19 4.79 -4.77 -4.32
C SER A 19 4.25 -3.80 -3.26
N ILE A 20 3.48 -2.81 -3.70
CA ILE A 20 2.95 -1.74 -2.84
C ILE A 20 1.53 -1.36 -3.26
N ILE A 21 0.70 -1.02 -2.28
CA ILE A 21 -0.60 -0.36 -2.41
C ILE A 21 -0.50 0.94 -1.62
N ILE A 22 -0.71 2.06 -2.30
CA ILE A 22 -0.71 3.40 -1.73
C ILE A 22 -2.16 3.84 -1.64
N VAL A 23 -2.62 4.14 -0.42
CA VAL A 23 -4.00 4.51 -0.13
C VAL A 23 -3.99 5.87 0.58
N PRO A 24 -4.01 6.98 -0.17
CA PRO A 24 -4.08 8.32 0.43
C PRO A 24 -5.43 8.53 1.10
N GLU A 25 -5.54 9.50 2.01
CA GLU A 25 -6.79 9.73 2.75
C GLU A 25 -7.95 10.14 1.82
N ASN A 26 -7.63 10.89 0.75
CA ASN A 26 -8.61 11.28 -0.26
C ASN A 26 -9.23 10.08 -1.04
N ALA A 27 -8.61 8.90 -0.98
CA ALA A 27 -9.15 7.68 -1.57
C ALA A 27 -10.45 7.20 -0.90
N LEU A 28 -10.73 7.68 0.32
CA LEU A 28 -12.00 7.42 1.01
C LEU A 28 -13.20 8.07 0.30
N ASN A 29 -12.96 9.15 -0.44
CA ASN A 29 -13.98 9.82 -1.24
C ASN A 29 -13.97 9.31 -2.68
N GLU A 30 -12.78 9.08 -3.24
CA GLU A 30 -12.61 8.65 -4.63
C GLU A 30 -11.51 7.59 -4.76
N ALA A 31 -11.90 6.34 -4.99
CA ALA A 31 -10.95 5.23 -5.04
C ALA A 31 -9.91 5.32 -6.18
N GLY A 32 -10.10 6.21 -7.16
CA GLY A 32 -9.15 6.46 -8.25
C GLY A 32 -7.78 7.00 -7.79
N TYR A 33 -7.69 7.50 -6.56
CA TYR A 33 -6.41 7.92 -5.96
C TYR A 33 -5.56 6.76 -5.44
N ILE A 34 -6.11 5.54 -5.36
CA ILE A 34 -5.34 4.36 -4.95
C ILE A 34 -4.38 4.01 -6.07
N LYS A 35 -3.09 3.95 -5.73
CA LYS A 35 -2.02 3.56 -6.67
C LYS A 35 -1.38 2.25 -6.23
N MET A 36 -0.96 1.44 -7.19
CA MET A 36 -0.28 0.17 -6.91
C MET A 36 0.88 -0.02 -7.87
N PHE A 37 1.98 -0.55 -7.34
CA PHE A 37 3.18 -0.84 -8.13
C PHE A 37 3.74 -2.20 -7.74
N THR A 38 4.33 -2.88 -8.71
CA THR A 38 5.10 -4.09 -8.46
C THR A 38 6.31 -4.15 -9.38
N VAL A 39 7.42 -4.67 -8.85
CA VAL A 39 8.61 -5.00 -9.65
C VAL A 39 8.46 -6.34 -10.36
N LYS A 40 7.45 -7.14 -9.99
CA LYS A 40 7.14 -8.46 -10.58
C LYS A 40 6.45 -8.33 -11.95
N ASP A 41 6.18 -9.47 -12.57
CA ASP A 41 5.40 -9.55 -13.80
C ASP A 41 3.94 -9.10 -13.57
N ALA A 42 3.41 -8.32 -14.50
CA ALA A 42 2.09 -7.71 -14.41
C ALA A 42 0.95 -8.72 -14.50
N ALA A 43 1.16 -9.89 -15.13
CA ALA A 43 0.10 -10.87 -15.42
C ALA A 43 -0.68 -11.33 -14.17
N ASN A 44 -0.03 -11.36 -12.99
CA ASN A 44 -0.65 -11.78 -11.73
C ASN A 44 -0.72 -10.67 -10.67
N ALA A 45 -0.37 -9.44 -11.02
CA ALA A 45 -0.25 -8.34 -10.06
C ALA A 45 -1.58 -8.05 -9.35
N LYS A 46 -2.71 -8.05 -10.07
CA LYS A 46 -4.04 -7.80 -9.48
C LYS A 46 -4.43 -8.78 -8.37
N HIS A 47 -4.06 -10.06 -8.51
CA HIS A 47 -4.33 -11.08 -7.49
C HIS A 47 -3.44 -10.90 -6.26
N GLU A 48 -2.18 -10.49 -6.47
CA GLU A 48 -1.28 -10.16 -5.36
C GLU A 48 -1.81 -8.95 -4.57
N TYR A 49 -2.20 -7.86 -5.24
CA TYR A 49 -2.74 -6.68 -4.55
C TYR A 49 -4.02 -7.01 -3.78
N HIS A 50 -4.92 -7.81 -4.38
CA HIS A 50 -6.10 -8.28 -3.69
C HIS A 50 -5.76 -9.11 -2.46
N ALA A 51 -4.82 -10.07 -2.55
CA ALA A 51 -4.38 -10.85 -1.41
C ALA A 51 -3.76 -9.98 -0.31
N MET A 52 -2.92 -9.01 -0.68
CA MET A 52 -2.32 -8.06 0.26
C MET A 52 -3.39 -7.22 0.98
N ALA A 53 -4.32 -6.61 0.24
CA ALA A 53 -5.38 -5.79 0.82
C ALA A 53 -6.35 -6.62 1.69
N GLN A 54 -6.66 -7.85 1.26
CA GLN A 54 -7.50 -8.79 1.99
C GLN A 54 -6.85 -9.19 3.32
N MET A 55 -5.57 -9.57 3.29
CA MET A 55 -4.81 -9.95 4.47
C MET A 55 -4.72 -8.80 5.47
N ALA A 56 -4.38 -7.59 5.01
CA ALA A 56 -4.35 -6.39 5.85
C ALA A 56 -5.71 -6.16 6.53
N TYR A 57 -6.80 -6.24 5.77
CA TYR A 57 -8.13 -5.95 6.27
C TYR A 57 -8.58 -6.96 7.34
N TYR A 58 -8.37 -8.26 7.11
CA TYR A 58 -8.76 -9.29 8.05
C TYR A 58 -7.87 -9.33 9.30
N GLN A 59 -6.55 -9.25 9.15
CA GLN A 59 -5.65 -9.15 10.30
C GLN A 59 -5.97 -7.93 11.17
N PHE A 60 -6.39 -6.81 10.58
CA PHE A 60 -6.84 -5.66 11.35
C PHE A 60 -8.16 -5.94 12.10
N GLN A 61 -9.10 -6.69 11.52
CA GLN A 61 -10.35 -7.07 12.19
C GLN A 61 -10.11 -8.02 13.35
N ASP A 62 -9.13 -8.90 13.20
CA ASP A 62 -8.75 -9.90 14.20
C ASP A 62 -7.75 -9.34 15.23
N GLU A 63 -7.43 -8.03 15.17
CA GLU A 63 -6.46 -7.33 16.04
C GLU A 63 -5.03 -7.89 15.96
N GLU A 64 -4.69 -8.58 14.87
CA GLU A 64 -3.37 -9.18 14.62
C GLU A 64 -2.46 -8.31 13.74
N LEU A 65 -3.00 -7.26 13.10
CA LEU A 65 -2.22 -6.42 12.20
C LEU A 65 -1.31 -5.45 12.97
N GLU A 66 -0.01 -5.64 12.83
CA GLU A 66 0.98 -4.63 13.23
C GLU A 66 1.02 -3.48 12.22
N ILE A 67 0.75 -2.26 12.69
CA ILE A 67 0.80 -1.04 11.88
C ILE A 67 1.93 -0.16 12.41
N GLN A 68 2.93 0.09 11.58
CA GLN A 68 3.99 1.03 11.89
C GLN A 68 3.48 2.46 11.64
N GLU A 69 3.45 3.26 12.69
CA GLU A 69 3.08 4.67 12.59
C GLU A 69 4.23 5.51 12.05
N VAL A 70 3.92 6.38 11.08
CA VAL A 70 4.83 7.41 10.59
C VAL A 70 4.39 8.79 11.05
N GLY A 71 5.35 9.59 11.52
CA GLY A 71 5.10 10.95 12.04
C GLY A 71 5.21 12.04 10.97
N SER A 72 5.80 11.73 9.83
CA SER A 72 6.09 12.64 8.72
C SER A 72 5.62 12.03 7.40
N ALA A 73 5.62 12.86 6.35
CA ALA A 73 5.23 12.43 5.01
C ALA A 73 6.13 11.29 4.51
N ILE A 74 5.52 10.35 3.80
CA ILE A 74 6.22 9.25 3.15
C ILE A 74 6.53 9.64 1.70
N THR A 75 7.76 9.38 1.27
CA THR A 75 8.15 9.37 -0.14
C THR A 75 8.22 7.94 -0.65
N ILE A 76 7.52 7.65 -1.74
CA ILE A 76 7.60 6.37 -2.44
C ILE A 76 8.29 6.62 -3.78
N THR A 77 9.42 5.95 -4.01
CA THR A 77 10.15 5.99 -5.30
C THR A 77 9.95 4.67 -6.04
N CYS A 78 9.29 4.72 -7.20
CA CYS A 78 9.01 3.59 -8.07
C CYS A 78 9.74 3.76 -9.41
N GLY A 79 10.99 3.29 -9.51
CA GLY A 79 11.81 3.56 -10.70
C GLY A 79 12.06 5.06 -10.90
N GLU A 80 11.41 5.65 -11.89
CA GLU A 80 11.48 7.11 -12.18
C GLU A 80 10.30 7.89 -11.58
N GLU A 81 9.24 7.22 -11.13
CA GLU A 81 8.10 7.89 -10.48
C GLU A 81 8.41 8.15 -9.01
N LYS A 82 8.16 9.37 -8.55
CA LYS A 82 8.21 9.74 -7.13
C LYS A 82 6.80 10.16 -6.69
N ILE A 83 6.33 9.58 -5.60
CA ILE A 83 5.01 9.86 -5.02
C ILE A 83 5.24 10.35 -3.60
N GLU A 84 4.68 11.52 -3.29
CA GLU A 84 4.66 12.06 -1.93
C GLU A 84 3.30 11.79 -1.32
N LEU A 85 3.30 11.16 -0.15
CA LEU A 85 2.11 10.79 0.61
C LEU A 85 2.13 11.55 1.94
N GLY A 86 1.38 12.65 2.01
CA GLY A 86 1.26 13.45 3.23
C GLY A 86 0.25 12.89 4.25
N ASP A 87 -0.68 12.05 3.80
CA ASP A 87 -1.72 11.43 4.61
C ASP A 87 -2.12 10.05 4.06
N GLY A 88 -2.73 9.22 4.90
CA GLY A 88 -3.18 7.88 4.51
C GLY A 88 -2.25 6.73 4.94
N MET A 89 -2.21 5.68 4.11
CA MET A 89 -1.58 4.40 4.44
C MET A 89 -0.85 3.78 3.24
N VAL A 90 0.17 3.01 3.54
CA VAL A 90 0.87 2.15 2.59
C VAL A 90 0.80 0.70 3.06
N ILE A 91 0.45 -0.20 2.16
CA ILE A 91 0.49 -1.65 2.37
C ILE A 91 1.54 -2.20 1.41
N CYS A 92 2.57 -2.87 1.90
CA CYS A 92 3.64 -3.36 1.02
C CYS A 92 4.15 -4.74 1.42
N ARG A 93 4.79 -5.38 0.47
CA ARG A 93 5.57 -6.60 0.68
C ARG A 93 7.02 -6.29 0.34
N ASP A 94 7.93 -6.60 1.24
CA ASP A 94 9.35 -6.37 1.03
C ASP A 94 10.00 -7.43 0.12
N ARG A 95 11.32 -7.37 -0.06
CA ARG A 95 12.06 -8.34 -0.86
C ARG A 95 12.21 -9.71 -0.23
N ASP A 96 12.12 -9.79 1.09
CA ASP A 96 12.19 -11.04 1.84
C ASP A 96 10.81 -11.72 1.92
N GLY A 97 9.76 -11.01 1.49
CA GLY A 97 8.39 -11.48 1.44
C GLY A 97 7.57 -11.09 2.66
N GLU A 98 8.16 -10.35 3.60
CA GLU A 98 7.47 -9.85 4.79
C GLU A 98 6.46 -8.77 4.40
N PHE A 99 5.44 -8.67 5.23
CA PHE A 99 4.29 -7.81 4.99
C PHE A 99 4.32 -6.64 5.97
N HIS A 100 4.22 -5.42 5.43
CA HIS A 100 4.35 -4.20 6.21
C HIS A 100 3.17 -3.26 5.94
N VAL A 101 2.62 -2.67 6.99
CA VAL A 101 1.61 -1.60 6.89
C VAL A 101 2.11 -0.36 7.59
N LEU A 102 2.26 0.72 6.82
CA LEU A 102 2.68 2.03 7.31
C LEU A 102 1.47 2.97 7.30
N SER A 103 1.25 3.72 8.38
CA SER A 103 0.11 4.65 8.44
C SER A 103 0.44 5.93 9.18
N HIS A 104 -0.10 7.06 8.71
CA HIS A 104 -0.04 8.32 9.45
C HIS A 104 -0.96 8.26 10.68
N ARG A 105 -0.55 8.90 11.78
CA ARG A 105 -1.18 8.74 13.11
C ARG A 105 -2.68 9.01 13.19
N VAL A 106 -3.18 10.02 12.49
CA VAL A 106 -4.54 10.57 12.69
C VAL A 106 -5.58 9.88 11.79
N GLN A 107 -5.21 8.80 11.10
CA GLN A 107 -6.03 8.20 10.07
C GLN A 107 -7.09 7.22 10.61
N ASN A 108 -8.27 7.19 9.97
CA ASN A 108 -9.26 6.14 10.20
C ASN A 108 -8.83 4.84 9.48
N ARG A 109 -7.89 4.11 10.11
CA ARG A 109 -7.25 2.89 9.58
C ARG A 109 -8.27 1.88 9.04
N LYS A 110 -9.37 1.66 9.77
CA LYS A 110 -10.44 0.75 9.36
C LYS A 110 -11.02 1.13 8.00
N LYS A 111 -11.39 2.40 7.82
CA LYS A 111 -11.98 2.88 6.56
C LYS A 111 -10.98 2.81 5.40
N ILE A 112 -9.71 3.11 5.65
CA ILE A 112 -8.66 3.06 4.63
C ILE A 112 -8.41 1.63 4.16
N LEU A 113 -8.27 0.69 5.10
CA LEU A 113 -8.11 -0.73 4.79
C LEU A 113 -9.34 -1.28 4.05
N GLU A 114 -10.54 -0.87 4.47
CA GLU A 114 -11.78 -1.24 3.78
C GLU A 114 -11.83 -0.70 2.35
N ALA A 115 -11.39 0.56 2.12
CA ALA A 115 -11.33 1.16 0.79
C ALA A 115 -10.37 0.39 -0.12
N ALA A 116 -9.17 0.08 0.38
CA ALA A 116 -8.18 -0.73 -0.34
C ALA A 116 -8.73 -2.10 -0.71
N TYR A 117 -9.31 -2.82 0.26
CA TYR A 117 -9.89 -4.14 0.05
C TYR A 117 -11.03 -4.12 -0.99
N ARG A 118 -11.98 -3.19 -0.86
CA ARG A 118 -13.10 -3.05 -1.80
C ARG A 118 -12.62 -2.71 -3.21
N TYR A 119 -11.63 -1.84 -3.33
CA TYR A 119 -11.05 -1.45 -4.61
C TYR A 119 -10.37 -2.63 -5.30
N CYS A 120 -9.46 -3.34 -4.62
CA CYS A 120 -8.79 -4.51 -5.18
C CYS A 120 -9.78 -5.67 -5.48
N THR A 121 -10.81 -5.85 -4.64
CA THR A 121 -11.87 -6.86 -4.89
C THR A 121 -12.62 -6.55 -6.19
N ARG A 122 -12.99 -5.28 -6.42
CA ARG A 122 -13.65 -4.85 -7.66
C ARG A 122 -12.73 -5.05 -8.86
N TRP A 123 -11.45 -4.71 -8.72
CA TRP A 123 -10.49 -4.84 -9.81
C TRP A 123 -10.35 -6.30 -10.29
N VAL A 124 -10.20 -7.25 -9.35
CA VAL A 124 -10.13 -8.68 -9.69
C VAL A 124 -11.43 -9.19 -10.32
N ARG A 125 -12.59 -8.76 -9.81
CA ARG A 125 -13.91 -9.22 -10.31
C ARG A 125 -14.27 -8.68 -11.68
N LEU A 126 -13.88 -7.45 -12.00
CA LEU A 126 -14.25 -6.77 -13.23
C LEU A 126 -13.24 -6.96 -14.37
N ASP A 127 -12.08 -7.58 -14.09
CA ASP A 127 -10.99 -7.80 -15.05
C ASP A 127 -10.56 -6.53 -15.81
N ILE A 128 -10.52 -5.41 -15.08
CA ILE A 128 -10.11 -4.09 -15.59
C ILE A 128 -8.58 -4.00 -15.67
#